data_AF-A0A965I3N7-F1
#
_entry.id   AF-A0A965I3N7-F1
#
_cell.length_a   1.000
_cell.length_b   1.000
_cell.length_c   1.000
_cell.angle_alpha   90.00
_cell.angle_beta   90.00
_cell.angle_gamma   90.00
#
_symmetry.space_group_name_H-M   'P 1'
#
loop_
_entity.id
_entity.type
_entity.pdbx_description
1 polymer ?
#
loop_
_entity_poly.entity_id
_entity_poly.type
_entity_poly.pdbx_seq_one_letter_code
_entity_poly.pdbx_strand_id
1 'polypeptide(L)' 'MPRSVITAALSGFIFGVGLSLAGMLNPSKVSGFLDIFGLWDPSLAFVMAGGISVNAAGYFLFARRGPPWFTSQLHLPKTT' A
#
# COMPACT_ATOMS: atom_id res chain seq x y z
N MET A 1 18.86 -13.43 14.35
CA MET A 1 18.09 -13.17 13.11
C MET A 1 18.26 -11.71 12.73
N PRO A 2 18.37 -11.37 11.43
CA PRO A 2 18.47 -9.98 11.02
C PRO A 2 17.21 -9.23 11.46
N ARG A 3 17.36 -8.07 12.11
CA ARG A 3 16.22 -7.24 12.56
C ARG A 3 15.27 -6.90 11.41
N SER A 4 15.80 -6.82 10.19
CA SER A 4 15.05 -6.60 8.95
C SER A 4 14.07 -7.73 8.59
N VAL A 5 14.37 -8.98 8.94
CA VAL A 5 13.47 -10.13 8.66
C VAL A 5 12.21 -10.05 9.51
N ILE A 6 12.36 -9.69 10.78
CA ILE A 6 11.22 -9.55 11.71
C ILE A 6 10.33 -8.40 11.24
N THR A 7 10.91 -7.26 10.86
CA THR A 7 10.12 -6.13 10.35
C THR A 7 9.46 -6.42 9.00
N ALA A 8 10.11 -7.18 8.11
CA ALA A 8 9.53 -7.60 6.83
C ALA A 8 8.37 -8.59 7.02
N ALA A 9 8.49 -9.51 7.97
CA ALA A 9 7.43 -10.44 8.32
C ALA A 9 6.21 -9.70 8.92
N LEU A 10 6.46 -8.76 9.83
CA LEU A 10 5.40 -7.93 10.42
C LEU A 10 4.71 -7.06 9.37
N SER A 11 5.45 -6.41 8.47
CA SER A 11 4.85 -5.60 7.41
C SER A 11 4.05 -6.45 6.43
N GLY A 12 4.56 -7.62 6.05
CA GLY A 12 3.82 -8.59 5.22
C GLY A 12 2.53 -9.08 5.89
N PHE A 13 2.58 -9.36 7.20
CA PHE A 13 1.42 -9.75 7.98
C PHE A 13 0.35 -8.65 8.03
N ILE A 14 0.74 -7.40 8.34
CA ILE A 14 -0.17 -6.26 8.37
C ILE A 14 -0.80 -6.03 6.99
N PHE A 15 0.01 -6.12 5.92
CA PHE A 15 -0.46 -5.99 4.54
C PHE A 15 -1.48 -7.07 4.18
N GLY A 16 -1.19 -8.35 4.48
CA GLY A 16 -2.10 -9.45 4.19
C GLY A 16 -3.43 -9.36 4.95
N VAL A 17 -3.38 -8.97 6.22
CA VAL A 17 -4.58 -8.71 7.04
C VAL A 17 -5.39 -7.56 6.44
N GLY A 18 -4.74 -6.45 6.08
CA GLY A 18 -5.39 -5.31 5.44
C GLY A 18 -6.05 -5.66 4.10
N LEU A 19 -5.36 -6.45 3.26
CA LEU A 19 -5.88 -6.91 1.97
C LEU A 19 -7.11 -7.81 2.13
N SER A 20 -7.10 -8.67 3.14
CA SER A 20 -8.22 -9.56 3.47
C SER A 20 -9.44 -8.77 3.96
N LEU A 21 -9.23 -7.81 4.88
CA LEU A 21 -10.28 -6.94 5.42
C LEU A 21 -10.86 -6.01 4.34
N ALA A 22 -10.03 -5.56 3.39
CA ALA A 22 -10.47 -4.74 2.27
C ALA A 22 -11.33 -5.50 1.24
N GLY A 23 -11.43 -6.83 1.34
CA GLY A 23 -12.19 -7.66 0.40
C GLY A 23 -11.59 -7.70 -1.01
N MET A 24 -10.34 -7.27 -1.17
CA MET A 24 -9.64 -7.24 -2.46
C MET A 24 -9.24 -8.64 -2.97
N LEU A 25 -9.36 -9.67 -2.12
CA LEU A 25 -9.21 -11.07 -2.53
C LEU A 25 -10.40 -11.56 -3.38
N ASN A 26 -11.52 -10.83 -3.39
CA ASN A 26 -12.69 -11.20 -4.17
C ASN A 26 -12.70 -10.47 -5.53
N PRO A 27 -12.55 -11.17 -6.67
CA PRO A 27 -12.53 -10.56 -7.99
C PRO A 27 -13.86 -9.85 -8.34
N SER A 28 -14.99 -10.28 -7.76
CA SER A 28 -16.29 -9.66 -8.00
C SER A 28 -16.37 -8.20 -7.53
N LYS A 29 -15.60 -7.82 -6.49
CA LYS A 29 -15.52 -6.44 -6.00
C LYS A 29 -14.81 -5.53 -6.99
N VAL A 30 -13.77 -6.05 -7.65
CA VAL A 30 -13.01 -5.30 -8.65
C VAL A 30 -13.84 -5.14 -9.92
N SER A 31 -14.51 -6.20 -10.38
CA SER A 31 -15.40 -6.10 -11.53
C SER A 31 -16.60 -5.18 -11.28
N GLY A 32 -17.21 -5.23 -10.09
CA GLY A 32 -18.31 -4.33 -9.71
C GLY A 32 -17.90 -2.87 -9.62
N PHE A 33 -16.65 -2.59 -9.24
CA PHE A 33 -16.10 -1.23 -9.29
C PHE A 33 -15.86 -0.73 -10.72
N LEU A 34 -15.50 -1.62 -11.66
CA LEU A 34 -15.28 -1.25 -13.06
C LEU A 34 -16.59 -1.15 -13.86
N ASP A 35 -17.68 -1.73 -13.37
CA ASP A 35 -19.00 -1.70 -14.00
C ASP A 35 -19.73 -0.36 -13.78
N ILE A 36 -19.15 0.71 -14.33
CA ILE A 36 -19.66 2.10 -14.20
C ILE A 36 -21.00 2.28 -14.94
N PHE A 37 -21.29 1.45 -15.95
CA PHE A 37 -22.50 1.52 -16.76
C PHE A 37 -23.62 0.60 -16.28
N GLY A 38 -23.35 -0.26 -15.28
CA GLY A 38 -24.28 -1.22 -14.70
C GLY A 38 -24.51 -0.99 -13.21
N LEU A 39 -24.29 -2.01 -12.40
CA LEU A 39 -24.49 -1.98 -10.94
C LEU A 39 -23.18 -1.59 -10.24
N TRP A 40 -22.80 -0.34 -10.40
CA TRP A 40 -21.52 0.18 -9.91
C TRP A 40 -21.40 0.09 -8.38
N ASP A 41 -20.38 -0.60 -7.89
CA ASP A 41 -20.06 -0.71 -6.46
C ASP A 41 -18.92 0.27 -6.07
N PRO A 42 -19.22 1.39 -5.39
CA PRO A 42 -18.22 2.39 -5.00
C PRO A 42 -17.35 1.96 -3.81
N SER A 43 -17.60 0.81 -3.18
CA SER A 43 -16.87 0.41 -1.97
C SER A 43 -15.36 0.25 -2.18
N LEU A 44 -14.92 -0.10 -3.39
CA LEU A 44 -13.50 -0.17 -3.74
C LEU A 44 -12.83 1.21 -3.75
N ALA A 45 -13.56 2.27 -4.13
CA ALA A 45 -13.05 3.63 -4.14
C ALA A 45 -12.63 4.09 -2.75
N PHE A 46 -13.38 3.70 -1.71
CA PHE A 46 -13.06 4.04 -0.32
C PHE A 46 -11.77 3.35 0.15
N VAL A 47 -11.58 2.08 -0.21
CA VAL A 47 -10.35 1.34 0.06
C VAL A 47 -9.16 1.98 -0.63
N MET A 48 -9.30 2.31 -1.92
CA MET A 48 -8.24 2.97 -2.69
C MET A 48 -7.90 4.35 -2.12
N ALA A 49 -8.91 5.16 -1.78
CA ALA A 49 -8.70 6.47 -1.16
C ALA A 49 -7.92 6.33 0.15
N GLY A 50 -8.29 5.38 1.02
CA GLY A 50 -7.56 5.10 2.26
C GLY A 50 -6.10 4.71 2.01
N GLY A 51 -5.85 3.78 1.08
CA GLY A 51 -4.50 3.35 0.72
C GLY A 51 -3.64 4.48 0.15
N ILE A 52 -4.23 5.29 -0.75
CA ILE A 52 -3.56 6.45 -1.35
C ILE A 52 -3.24 7.50 -0.28
N SER A 53 -4.19 7.84 0.60
CA SER A 53 -3.97 8.83 1.67
C SER A 53 -2.88 8.41 2.64
N VAL A 54 -2.86 7.15 3.06
CA VAL A 54 -1.80 6.62 3.95
C VAL A 54 -0.45 6.64 3.25
N ASN A 55 -0.37 6.21 1.99
CA ASN A 55 0.87 6.25 1.23
C ASN A 55 1.37 7.68 1.00
N ALA A 56 0.47 8.60 0.65
CA ALA A 56 0.80 10.01 0.46
C ALA A 56 1.32 10.63 1.76
N ALA A 57 0.65 10.40 2.89
CA ALA A 57 1.11 10.86 4.20
C ALA A 57 2.50 10.29 4.54
N GLY A 58 2.72 8.99 4.31
CA GLY A 58 4.03 8.35 4.47
C GLY A 58 5.09 9.01 3.59
N TYR A 59 4.80 9.20 2.31
CA TYR A 59 5.70 9.88 1.39
C TYR A 59 6.04 11.29 1.88
N PHE A 60 5.06 12.13 2.24
CA PHE A 60 5.34 13.48 2.74
C PHE A 60 6.16 13.49 4.04
N LEU A 61 5.91 12.55 4.95
CA LEU A 61 6.63 12.42 6.22
C LEU A 61 8.08 11.95 6.05
N PHE A 62 8.35 11.08 5.08
CA PHE A 62 9.66 10.44 4.92
C PHE A 62 10.46 10.95 3.71
N ALA A 63 9.84 11.61 2.73
CA ALA A 63 10.53 12.14 1.55
C ALA A 63 11.56 13.22 1.88
N ARG A 64 11.46 13.84 3.06
CA ARG A 64 12.43 14.84 3.55
C ARG A 64 13.36 14.30 4.65
N ARG A 65 13.26 13.02 5.01
CA ARG A 65 14.08 12.42 6.07
C ARG A 65 15.36 11.79 5.51
N GLY A 66 16.36 11.69 6.39
CA GLY A 66 17.68 11.10 6.10
C GLY A 66 17.62 9.60 5.75
N PRO A 67 18.78 8.92 5.74
CA PRO A 67 18.88 7.55 5.23
C PRO A 67 17.91 6.58 5.93
N PRO A 68 17.34 5.60 5.21
CA PRO A 68 16.41 4.63 5.78
C PRO A 68 17.03 3.85 6.95
N TRP A 69 16.24 3.47 7.95
CA TRP A 69 16.76 2.81 9.15
C TRP A 69 17.45 1.45 8.90
N PHE A 70 17.16 0.80 7.76
CA PHE A 70 17.70 -0.51 7.41
C PHE A 70 18.72 -0.48 6.26
N THR A 71 19.00 0.69 5.67
CA THR A 71 20.05 0.85 4.65
C THR A 71 20.69 2.22 4.75
N SER A 72 22.01 2.27 4.62
CA SER A 72 22.76 3.53 4.70
C SER A 72 22.56 4.42 3.47
N GLN A 73 22.05 3.89 2.35
CA GLN A 73 21.81 4.65 1.12
C GLN A 73 20.48 4.31 0.45
N LEU A 74 19.77 5.37 0.04
CA LEU A 74 18.57 5.29 -0.80
C LEU A 74 19.01 5.37 -2.27
N HIS A 75 18.95 4.25 -2.99
CA HIS A 75 19.27 4.22 -4.42
C HIS A 75 18.10 4.77 -5.23
N LEU A 76 18.03 6.10 -5.34
CA LEU A 76 17.13 6.76 -6.28
C LEU A 76 17.68 6.62 -7.71
N PRO A 77 16.80 6.39 -8.71
CA PRO A 77 17.22 6.42 -10.10
C PRO A 77 17.81 7.80 -10.42
N LYS A 78 19.04 7.82 -10.92
CA LYS A 78 19.66 9.05 -11.43
C LYS A 78 19.03 9.33 -12.79
N THR A 79 18.40 10.49 -12.95
CA THR A 79 17.99 10.98 -14.27
C THR A 79 19.26 11.16 -15.09
N THR A 80 19.42 10.36 -16.13
CA THR A 80 20.44 10.54 -17.18
C THR A 80 20.06 11.71 -18.06
#